data_AF-A0A1S2MEM7-F1
#
_entry.id   AF-A0A1S2MEM7-F1
#
_cell.length_a   1.000
_cell.length_b   1.000
_cell.length_c   1.000
_cell.angle_alpha   90.00
_cell.angle_beta   90.00
_cell.angle_gamma   90.00
#
_symmetry.space_group_name_H-M   'P 1'
#
loop_
_entity.id
_entity.type
_entity.pdbx_description
1 polymer ?
#
loop_
_entity_poly.entity_id
_entity_poly.type
_entity_poly.pdbx_seq_one_letter_code
_entity_poly.pdbx_strand_id
1 'polypeptide(L)'
;MKKLLTALFGAALILGACGGDEPTPAPAEPAPTETPATDETAAGTYDATRAQTAYQSCAGCHGGDLQGQGNNPAITGLTAEEVLLAIQEGPGIMPPNMVTGEEAENLAAWIAAQ
;
A
#
# COMPACT_ATOMS: atom_id res chain seq x y z
N MET A 1 -26.51 1.53 48.82
CA MET A 1 -27.51 0.65 49.46
C MET A 1 -28.74 0.56 48.58
N LYS A 2 -29.35 -0.63 48.49
CA LYS A 2 -30.45 -1.09 47.60
C LYS A 2 -29.99 -1.42 46.18
N LYS A 3 -29.39 -2.59 45.91
CA LYS A 3 -29.87 -3.99 45.98
C LYS A 3 -31.03 -4.31 45.03
N LEU A 4 -30.72 -5.29 44.16
CA LEU A 4 -31.53 -6.44 43.73
C LEU A 4 -32.49 -6.27 42.56
N LEU A 5 -32.21 -7.05 41.51
CA LEU A 5 -33.02 -8.15 40.94
C LEU A 5 -32.32 -8.58 39.64
N THR A 6 -31.44 -9.58 39.61
CA THR A 6 -31.69 -11.04 39.67
C THR A 6 -32.75 -11.51 38.68
N ALA A 7 -32.39 -12.59 37.98
CA ALA A 7 -33.18 -13.44 37.09
C ALA A 7 -33.16 -13.01 35.61
N LEU A 8 -33.00 -13.89 34.64
CA LEU A 8 -33.32 -15.31 34.64
C LEU A 8 -32.49 -16.05 33.58
N PHE A 9 -32.06 -17.23 34.01
CA PHE A 9 -31.67 -18.41 33.25
C PHE A 9 -32.43 -18.59 31.93
N GLY A 10 -31.75 -19.00 30.86
CA GLY A 10 -32.38 -19.32 29.59
C GLY A 10 -31.46 -20.02 28.60
N ALA A 11 -30.81 -21.11 29.01
CA ALA A 11 -30.22 -22.04 28.07
C ALA A 11 -31.35 -22.81 27.36
N ALA A 12 -31.65 -22.43 26.13
CA ALA A 12 -32.42 -23.25 25.20
C ALA A 12 -31.50 -23.70 24.07
N LEU A 13 -31.04 -24.95 24.18
CA LEU A 13 -30.50 -25.74 23.08
C LEU A 13 -31.62 -25.95 22.05
N ILE A 14 -31.43 -25.44 20.84
CA ILE A 14 -32.22 -25.87 19.68
C ILE A 14 -31.23 -26.19 18.55
N LEU A 15 -30.99 -27.47 18.33
CA LEU A 15 -30.40 -28.01 17.11
C LEU A 15 -31.52 -28.07 16.05
N GLY A 16 -31.52 -27.10 15.14
CA GLY A 16 -32.40 -27.03 13.98
C GLY A 16 -31.57 -26.81 12.73
N ALA A 17 -31.61 -27.77 11.81
CA ALA A 17 -31.06 -27.69 10.47
C ALA A 17 -31.88 -26.75 9.58
N CYS A 18 -31.24 -26.29 8.50
CA CYS A 18 -31.84 -25.73 7.28
C CYS A 18 -32.26 -24.24 7.32
N GLY A 19 -31.49 -23.41 6.61
CA GLY A 19 -32.01 -22.39 5.69
C GLY A 19 -32.58 -21.09 6.26
N GLY A 20 -32.10 -19.96 5.74
CA GLY A 20 -32.67 -18.62 5.93
C GLY A 20 -32.07 -17.92 7.14
N ASP A 21 -31.16 -16.95 6.95
CA ASP A 21 -31.50 -15.54 6.76
C ASP A 21 -32.24 -15.01 7.99
N GLU A 22 -31.55 -14.32 8.91
CA GLU A 22 -31.93 -13.08 9.64
C GLU A 22 -30.68 -12.57 10.45
N PRO A 23 -30.69 -11.41 11.14
CA PRO A 23 -29.93 -10.20 10.80
C PRO A 23 -28.88 -9.84 11.88
N THR A 24 -28.23 -8.66 11.75
CA THR A 24 -27.54 -7.87 12.81
C THR A 24 -26.00 -7.88 12.74
N PRO A 25 -25.28 -6.79 13.08
CA PRO A 25 -25.62 -5.35 13.12
C PRO A 25 -24.80 -4.55 12.08
N ALA A 26 -25.22 -3.33 11.75
CA ALA A 26 -24.30 -2.33 11.22
C ALA A 26 -23.35 -1.87 12.35
N PRO A 27 -22.03 -1.88 12.15
CA PRO A 27 -21.15 -0.96 12.83
C PRO A 27 -20.80 0.18 11.88
N ALA A 28 -20.81 1.37 12.48
CA ALA A 28 -20.42 2.66 11.94
C ALA A 28 -19.31 2.64 10.88
N GLU A 29 -19.47 3.52 9.90
CA GLU A 29 -18.35 4.12 9.17
C GLU A 29 -17.20 4.48 10.12
N PRO A 30 -15.97 4.18 9.70
CA PRO A 30 -14.94 5.19 9.78
C PRO A 30 -14.37 5.43 8.39
N ALA A 31 -14.74 6.55 7.79
CA ALA A 31 -13.75 7.34 7.07
C ALA A 31 -13.14 8.33 8.08
N PRO A 32 -11.89 8.77 7.96
CA PRO A 32 -10.83 8.38 7.04
C PRO A 32 -9.59 7.85 7.80
N THR A 33 -8.65 7.22 7.12
CA THR A 33 -7.25 7.28 7.55
C THR A 33 -6.45 7.67 6.32
N GLU A 34 -6.38 8.98 6.12
CA GLU A 34 -5.24 9.59 5.49
C GLU A 34 -4.03 9.21 6.35
N THR A 35 -3.17 8.36 5.83
CA THR A 35 -1.83 8.22 6.36
C THR A 35 -1.16 9.58 6.15
N PRO A 36 -0.65 10.24 7.20
CA PRO A 36 0.25 11.35 6.99
C PRO A 36 1.59 10.72 6.58
N ALA A 37 1.83 10.57 5.28
CA ALA A 37 3.20 10.55 4.80
C ALA A 37 3.64 12.00 4.65
N THR A 38 3.79 12.67 5.79
CA THR A 38 4.71 13.80 5.89
C THR A 38 6.10 13.18 5.88
N ASP A 39 6.66 13.01 4.70
CA ASP A 39 8.10 13.22 4.54
C ASP A 39 8.26 14.44 3.63
N GLU A 40 8.22 15.60 4.28
CA GLU A 40 8.79 16.81 3.72
C GLU A 40 10.31 16.65 3.71
N THR A 41 10.85 15.99 2.68
CA THR A 41 12.26 16.11 2.32
C THR A 41 12.38 16.39 0.82
N ALA A 42 12.86 17.60 0.54
CA ALA A 42 13.13 18.21 -0.77
C ALA A 42 11.90 18.68 -1.59
N ALA A 43 11.46 19.92 -1.32
CA ALA A 43 10.71 20.71 -2.29
C ALA A 43 11.56 20.95 -3.57
N GLY A 44 11.18 20.27 -4.66
CA GLY A 44 11.75 20.35 -6.03
C GLY A 44 12.85 19.31 -6.27
N THR A 45 12.78 18.40 -7.25
CA THR A 45 12.45 18.54 -8.68
C THR A 45 11.71 17.32 -9.26
N TYR A 46 10.56 16.92 -8.72
CA TYR A 46 9.69 15.90 -9.32
C TYR A 46 8.22 16.08 -8.88
N ASP A 47 7.30 15.57 -9.69
CA ASP A 47 5.88 15.41 -9.38
C ASP A 47 5.67 14.05 -8.69
N ALA A 48 5.47 14.09 -7.37
CA ALA A 48 5.31 12.89 -6.55
C ALA A 48 4.07 12.06 -6.93
N THR A 49 2.97 12.72 -7.33
CA THR A 49 1.73 12.04 -7.72
C THR A 49 1.93 11.25 -9.02
N ARG A 50 2.57 11.88 -10.01
CA ARG A 50 2.92 11.23 -11.28
C ARG A 50 3.94 10.11 -11.05
N ALA A 51 4.94 10.33 -10.20
CA ALA A 51 5.94 9.31 -9.88
C ALA A 51 5.31 8.09 -9.21
N GLN A 52 4.46 8.27 -8.20
CA GLN A 52 3.75 7.16 -7.54
C GLN A 52 2.84 6.41 -8.51
N THR A 53 2.23 7.11 -9.48
CA THR A 53 1.42 6.47 -10.53
C THR A 53 2.29 5.62 -11.46
N ALA A 54 3.42 6.14 -11.93
CA ALA A 54 4.36 5.39 -12.75
C ALA A 54 4.95 4.18 -11.99
N TYR A 55 5.24 4.35 -10.70
CA TYR A 55 5.80 3.33 -9.81
C TYR A 55 4.88 2.10 -9.63
N GLN A 56 3.56 2.22 -9.86
CA GLN A 56 2.64 1.08 -9.79
C GLN A 56 3.07 -0.08 -10.70
N SER A 57 3.69 0.22 -11.84
CA SER A 57 4.22 -0.78 -12.76
C SER A 57 5.48 -1.50 -12.24
N CYS A 58 6.18 -0.91 -11.27
CA CYS A 58 7.43 -1.39 -10.69
C CYS A 58 7.19 -2.16 -9.37
N ALA A 59 6.15 -1.79 -8.62
CA ALA A 59 5.86 -2.31 -7.28
C ALA A 59 5.67 -3.84 -7.23
N GLY A 60 5.27 -4.46 -8.33
CA GLY A 60 5.15 -5.92 -8.44
C GLY A 60 6.48 -6.66 -8.22
N CYS A 61 7.60 -6.04 -8.59
CA CYS A 61 8.93 -6.61 -8.39
C CYS A 61 9.66 -5.95 -7.22
N HIS A 62 9.51 -4.63 -7.04
CA HIS A 62 10.28 -3.88 -6.04
C HIS A 62 9.53 -3.62 -4.72
N GLY A 63 8.31 -4.16 -4.58
CA GLY A 63 7.48 -3.99 -3.39
C GLY A 63 6.79 -2.63 -3.35
N GLY A 64 5.72 -2.49 -2.55
CA GLY A 64 5.02 -1.21 -2.40
C GLY A 64 5.91 -0.09 -1.85
N ASP A 65 6.86 -0.46 -0.99
CA ASP A 65 7.74 0.47 -0.26
C ASP A 65 9.19 0.41 -0.75
N LEU A 66 9.44 -0.03 -1.99
CA LEU A 66 10.77 -0.10 -2.62
C LEU A 66 11.76 -1.10 -1.97
N GLN A 67 11.30 -1.91 -1.02
CA GLN A 67 12.14 -2.86 -0.25
C GLN A 67 12.46 -4.17 -0.99
N GLY A 68 12.01 -4.32 -2.23
CA GLY A 68 12.16 -5.56 -3.01
C GLY A 68 11.06 -6.57 -2.71
N GLN A 69 10.95 -7.58 -3.59
CA GLN A 69 9.99 -8.67 -3.43
C GLN A 69 10.61 -9.99 -3.90
N GLY A 70 10.68 -10.97 -2.99
CA GLY A 70 11.26 -12.29 -3.29
C GLY A 70 12.74 -12.18 -3.68
N ASN A 71 13.06 -12.56 -4.91
CA ASN A 71 14.42 -12.48 -5.46
C ASN A 71 14.75 -11.12 -6.11
N ASN A 72 13.78 -10.21 -6.20
CA ASN A 72 13.99 -8.87 -6.75
C ASN A 72 14.56 -7.93 -5.67
N PRO A 73 15.53 -7.07 -6.00
CA PRO A 73 16.23 -6.24 -5.03
C PRO A 73 15.37 -5.07 -4.55
N ALA A 74 15.71 -4.56 -3.36
CA ALA A 74 15.33 -3.22 -2.94
C ALA A 74 16.00 -2.17 -3.85
N ILE A 75 15.35 -1.01 -4.00
CA ILE A 75 15.83 0.10 -4.84
C ILE A 75 15.88 1.43 -4.08
N THR A 76 16.00 1.36 -2.75
CA THR A 76 16.22 2.53 -1.88
C THR A 76 17.69 2.94 -1.85
N GLY A 77 17.96 4.23 -1.60
CA GLY A 77 19.32 4.76 -1.45
C GLY A 77 20.16 4.83 -2.73
N LEU A 78 19.52 4.73 -3.90
CA LEU A 78 20.15 4.91 -5.22
C LEU A 78 20.09 6.38 -5.65
N THR A 79 21.03 6.84 -6.47
CA THR A 79 20.92 8.19 -7.09
C THR A 79 19.91 8.18 -8.24
N ALA A 80 19.41 9.37 -8.61
CA ALA A 80 18.47 9.50 -9.71
C ALA A 80 19.06 9.00 -11.04
N GLU A 81 20.36 9.21 -11.27
CA GLU A 81 21.06 8.73 -12.46
C GLU A 81 21.15 7.20 -12.49
N GLU A 82 21.43 6.57 -11.34
CA GLU A 82 21.49 5.10 -11.22
C GLU A 82 20.11 4.48 -11.49
N VAL A 83 19.05 5.07 -10.93
CA VAL A 83 17.68 4.60 -11.15
C VAL A 83 17.27 4.80 -12.61
N LEU A 84 17.56 5.95 -13.20
CA LEU A 84 17.24 6.22 -14.61
C LEU A 84 17.96 5.24 -15.54
N LEU A 85 19.24 4.97 -15.29
CA LEU A 85 20.02 3.99 -16.06
C LEU A 85 19.42 2.59 -15.91
N ALA A 86 19.05 2.17 -14.70
CA ALA A 86 18.41 0.89 -14.47
C ALA A 86 17.06 0.76 -15.20
N ILE A 87 16.25 1.83 -15.25
CA ILE A 87 14.99 1.86 -16.01
C ILE A 87 15.26 1.69 -17.51
N GLN A 88 16.30 2.32 -18.04
CA GLN A 88 16.63 2.27 -19.47
C GLN A 88 17.23 0.91 -19.89
N GLU A 89 18.13 0.36 -19.06
CA GLU A 89 18.90 -0.84 -19.40
C GLU A 89 18.24 -2.15 -18.96
N GLY A 90 17.42 -2.13 -17.90
CA GLY A 90 16.75 -3.32 -17.38
C GLY A 90 17.71 -4.38 -16.85
N PRO A 91 18.36 -4.18 -15.69
CA PRO A 91 19.31 -5.13 -15.15
C PRO A 91 18.66 -6.46 -14.72
N GLY A 92 19.34 -7.57 -15.02
CA GLY A 92 18.93 -8.91 -14.61
C GLY A 92 17.66 -9.38 -15.34
N ILE A 93 16.56 -9.48 -14.61
CA ILE A 93 15.24 -9.85 -15.17
C ILE A 93 14.32 -8.65 -15.38
N MET A 94 14.76 -7.45 -14.99
CA MET A 94 13.98 -6.22 -15.17
C MET A 94 13.90 -5.90 -16.67
N PRO A 95 12.71 -5.76 -17.27
CA PRO A 95 12.61 -5.33 -18.66
C PRO A 95 13.17 -3.92 -18.84
N PRO A 96 13.90 -3.64 -19.93
CA PRO A 96 14.37 -2.28 -20.23
C PRO A 96 13.21 -1.39 -20.69
N ASN A 97 13.35 -0.08 -20.49
CA ASN A 97 12.42 0.96 -20.95
C ASN A 97 10.97 0.79 -20.45
N MET A 98 10.79 0.32 -19.21
CA MET A 98 9.47 0.21 -18.57
C MET A 98 8.74 1.56 -18.50
N VAL A 99 9.51 2.64 -18.35
CA VAL A 99 9.06 4.03 -18.37
C VAL A 99 10.11 4.82 -19.16
N THR A 100 9.73 5.88 -19.86
CA THR A 100 10.66 6.62 -20.74
C THR A 100 10.49 8.13 -20.66
N GLY A 101 11.46 8.88 -21.18
CA GLY A 101 11.45 10.33 -21.26
C GLY A 101 11.30 11.01 -19.89
N GLU A 102 10.58 12.13 -19.87
CA GLU A 102 10.35 12.93 -18.66
C GLU A 102 9.70 12.12 -17.52
N GLU A 103 8.91 11.09 -17.83
CA GLU A 103 8.29 10.25 -16.81
C GLU A 103 9.31 9.34 -16.11
N ALA A 104 10.30 8.82 -16.85
CA ALA A 104 11.39 8.06 -16.27
C ALA A 104 12.31 8.95 -15.40
N GLU A 105 12.60 10.17 -15.86
CA GLU A 105 13.37 11.15 -15.10
C GLU A 105 12.64 11.55 -13.80
N ASN A 106 11.34 11.81 -13.89
CA ASN A 106 10.48 12.12 -12.75
C ASN A 106 10.42 10.98 -11.74
N LEU A 107 10.25 9.74 -12.22
CA LEU A 107 10.23 8.55 -11.38
C LEU A 107 11.59 8.31 -10.71
N ALA A 108 12.68 8.44 -11.46
CA ALA A 108 14.02 8.24 -10.94
C ALA A 108 14.38 9.25 -9.85
N ALA A 109 14.05 10.53 -10.06
CA ALA A 109 14.23 11.58 -9.07
C ALA A 109 13.38 11.33 -7.80
N TRP A 110 12.15 10.84 -7.96
CA TRP A 110 11.28 10.48 -6.83
C TRP A 110 11.84 9.29 -6.03
N ILE A 111 12.29 8.22 -6.69
CA ILE A 111 12.87 7.02 -6.03
C ILE A 111 14.14 7.40 -5.25
N ALA A 112 15.00 8.24 -5.83
CA ALA A 112 16.24 8.67 -5.19
C ALA A 112 16.04 9.52 -3.92
N ALA A 113 14.83 10.06 -3.73
CA ALA A 113 14.45 10.82 -2.55
C ALA A 113 13.77 9.97 -1.47
N GLN A 114 13.59 8.66 -1.70
CA GLN A 114 13.02 7.71 -0.73
C GLN A 114 14.08 7.03 0.15
#